data_AF-A0A9P4THA4-F1
#
_entry.id   AF-A0A9P4THA4-F1
#
_cell.length_a   1.000
_cell.length_b   1.000
_cell.length_c   1.000
_cell.angle_alpha   90.00
_cell.angle_beta   90.00
_cell.angle_gamma   90.00
#
_symmetry.space_group_name_H-M   'P 1'
#
loop_
_entity.id
_entity.type
_entity.pdbx_description
1 polymer ?
#
loop_
_entity_poly.entity_id
_entity_poly.type
_entity_poly.pdbx_seq_one_letter_code
_entity_poly.pdbx_strand_id
1 'polypeptide(L)'
;MSRIQPFRPLLRAFAAPRPFFSARYSTAVPSAAPNSQRAADLASVEAVTESDSAQPGAADPLRPQHIAPSKSKMLKTAAASRKAKTVPFTPATQPQIPLDPPRYHVGRSTNKNLPVYQDYKRGGNLHLTSVRKISGDLHALRDELRTYLSKKESEVTINSLTQQVVVKGHHREEINAFLKARGM
;
A
#
# COMPACT_ATOMS: atom_id res chain seq x y z
N MET A 1 -68.42 -25.70 -25.27
CA MET A 1 -68.37 -26.42 -23.98
C MET A 1 -66.95 -26.38 -23.46
N SER A 2 -66.80 -25.74 -22.30
CA SER A 2 -65.57 -25.22 -21.71
C SER A 2 -64.87 -26.27 -20.84
N ARG A 3 -63.53 -26.26 -20.78
CA ARG A 3 -62.82 -26.76 -19.58
C ARG A 3 -61.54 -25.97 -19.34
N ILE A 4 -61.72 -24.87 -18.64
CA ILE A 4 -60.67 -24.01 -18.07
C ILE A 4 -60.05 -24.78 -16.89
N GLN A 5 -58.74 -24.99 -16.92
CA GLN A 5 -57.97 -25.59 -15.82
C GLN A 5 -57.70 -24.50 -14.75
N PRO A 6 -57.88 -24.78 -13.44
CA PRO A 6 -57.59 -23.80 -12.40
C PRO A 6 -56.09 -23.70 -12.12
N PHE A 7 -55.60 -22.47 -12.22
CA PHE A 7 -54.27 -22.02 -11.82
C PHE A 7 -54.12 -22.19 -10.29
N ARG A 8 -53.18 -23.03 -9.84
CA ARG A 8 -52.86 -23.18 -8.40
C ARG A 8 -51.77 -22.17 -8.01
N PRO A 9 -52.00 -21.25 -7.06
CA PRO A 9 -50.95 -20.39 -6.54
C PRO A 9 -50.06 -21.16 -5.56
N LEU A 10 -48.77 -21.27 -5.86
CA LEU A 10 -47.74 -21.70 -4.92
C LEU A 10 -47.54 -20.58 -3.88
N LEU A 11 -48.27 -20.69 -2.77
CA LEU A 11 -48.04 -19.88 -1.57
C LEU A 11 -46.65 -20.21 -1.02
N ARG A 12 -45.69 -19.30 -1.26
CA ARG A 12 -44.37 -19.33 -0.63
C ARG A 12 -44.55 -18.96 0.84
N ALA A 13 -44.40 -19.96 1.72
CA ALA A 13 -44.42 -19.78 3.16
C ALA A 13 -43.40 -18.71 3.58
N PHE A 14 -43.88 -17.73 4.37
CA PHE A 14 -43.07 -16.75 5.05
C PHE A 14 -42.05 -17.46 5.94
N ALA A 15 -40.77 -17.25 5.67
CA ALA A 15 -39.68 -17.70 6.53
C ALA A 15 -39.73 -16.90 7.84
N ALA A 16 -39.83 -17.61 8.96
CA ALA A 16 -39.79 -17.04 10.30
C ALA A 16 -38.44 -16.31 10.56
N PRO A 17 -38.43 -15.20 11.32
CA PRO A 17 -37.21 -14.52 11.71
C PRO A 17 -36.36 -15.42 12.61
N ARG A 18 -35.07 -15.56 12.26
CA ARG A 18 -34.10 -16.28 13.08
C ARG A 18 -33.96 -15.57 14.45
N PRO A 19 -34.02 -16.29 15.58
CA PRO A 19 -33.74 -15.67 16.87
C PRO A 19 -32.28 -15.23 16.93
N PHE A 20 -32.07 -13.94 17.18
CA PHE A 20 -30.77 -13.39 17.56
C PHE A 20 -30.35 -14.03 18.89
N PHE A 21 -29.38 -14.94 18.85
CA PHE A 21 -28.69 -15.39 20.05
C PHE A 21 -27.77 -14.27 20.53
N SER A 22 -28.23 -13.48 21.51
CA SER A 22 -27.38 -12.61 22.30
C SER A 22 -26.43 -13.48 23.12
N ALA A 23 -25.19 -13.63 22.66
CA ALA A 23 -24.11 -14.18 23.47
C ALA A 23 -23.88 -13.22 24.66
N ARG A 24 -24.42 -13.58 25.82
CA ARG A 24 -24.02 -12.98 27.09
C ARG A 24 -22.59 -13.44 27.38
N TYR A 25 -21.63 -12.53 27.23
CA TYR A 25 -20.28 -12.72 27.75
C TYR A 25 -20.38 -12.81 29.28
N SER A 26 -20.22 -14.01 29.81
CA SER A 26 -20.05 -14.24 31.24
C SER A 26 -18.60 -13.88 31.59
N THR A 27 -18.37 -12.72 32.17
CA THR A 27 -17.10 -12.38 32.82
C THR A 27 -17.10 -13.00 34.22
N ALA A 28 -16.89 -14.30 34.30
CA ALA A 28 -16.50 -14.93 35.55
C ALA A 28 -15.03 -14.57 35.81
N VAL A 29 -14.81 -13.66 36.76
CA VAL A 29 -13.48 -13.34 37.29
C VAL A 29 -13.11 -14.48 38.23
N PRO A 30 -12.06 -15.29 37.98
CA PRO A 30 -11.53 -16.16 39.01
C PRO A 30 -10.79 -15.29 40.02
N SER A 31 -11.35 -15.18 41.23
CA SER A 31 -10.66 -14.70 42.41
C SER A 31 -9.51 -15.67 42.70
N ALA A 32 -8.30 -15.31 42.24
CA ALA A 32 -7.08 -16.00 42.59
C ALA A 32 -6.64 -15.52 43.98
N ALA A 33 -6.57 -16.46 44.92
CA ALA A 33 -6.06 -16.24 46.26
C ALA A 33 -4.62 -15.68 46.22
N PRO A 34 -4.25 -14.74 47.10
CA PRO A 34 -2.88 -14.23 47.18
C PRO A 34 -1.98 -15.28 47.83
N ASN A 35 -1.15 -15.93 47.03
CA ASN A 35 -0.04 -16.73 47.55
C ASN A 35 1.14 -15.80 47.87
N SER A 36 1.14 -15.24 49.08
CA SER A 36 2.08 -14.23 49.59
C SER A 36 3.53 -14.73 49.81
N GLN A 37 3.96 -15.76 49.09
CA GLN A 37 5.29 -16.38 49.29
C GLN A 37 6.20 -16.33 48.05
N ARG A 38 5.76 -15.71 46.95
CA ARG A 38 6.59 -15.50 45.75
C ARG A 38 7.06 -14.06 45.52
N ALA A 39 6.52 -13.09 46.26
CA ALA A 39 6.84 -11.67 46.10
C ALA A 39 8.12 -11.23 46.84
N ALA A 40 8.65 -12.06 47.74
CA ALA A 40 9.86 -11.73 48.50
C ALA A 40 11.17 -11.99 47.72
N ASP A 41 11.12 -12.77 46.64
CA ASP A 41 12.34 -13.22 45.93
C ASP A 41 12.80 -12.25 44.81
N LEU A 42 11.93 -11.33 44.37
CA LEU A 42 12.24 -10.36 43.31
C LEU A 42 12.92 -9.08 43.82
N ALA A 43 12.95 -8.82 45.13
CA ALA A 43 13.56 -7.62 45.70
C ALA A 43 15.08 -7.73 45.92
N SER A 44 15.69 -8.92 45.74
CA SER A 44 17.13 -9.14 45.96
C SER A 44 17.99 -9.05 44.71
N VAL A 45 17.41 -8.80 43.53
CA VAL A 45 18.16 -8.64 42.27
C VAL A 45 18.36 -7.18 41.83
N GLU A 46 17.72 -6.20 42.48
CA GLU A 46 17.83 -4.78 42.11
C GLU A 46 18.93 -4.00 42.87
N ALA A 47 19.76 -4.67 43.68
CA ALA A 47 20.68 -3.98 44.59
C ALA A 47 22.17 -4.33 44.40
N VAL A 48 22.68 -4.53 43.18
CA VAL A 48 24.13 -4.45 42.91
C VAL A 48 24.35 -3.98 41.47
N THR A 49 24.62 -2.69 41.29
CA THR A 49 25.45 -2.02 40.26
C THR A 49 24.97 -0.58 40.01
N GLU A 50 24.67 0.14 41.09
CA GLU A 50 24.79 1.59 41.08
C GLU A 50 26.25 1.91 41.38
N SER A 51 27.04 2.11 40.34
CA SER A 51 28.39 2.65 40.43
C SER A 51 28.61 3.58 39.24
N ASP A 52 28.35 4.85 39.53
CA ASP A 52 29.34 5.91 39.40
C ASP A 52 30.21 5.87 38.13
N SER A 53 29.82 6.66 37.13
CA SER A 53 30.73 7.48 36.34
C SER A 53 29.96 8.33 35.34
N ALA A 54 29.65 9.56 35.73
CA ALA A 54 29.42 10.64 34.80
C ALA A 54 30.79 11.14 34.32
N GLN A 55 31.17 10.88 33.05
CA GLN A 55 32.07 11.75 32.29
C GLN A 55 31.90 11.56 30.77
N PRO A 56 32.16 12.62 29.97
CA PRO A 56 31.52 12.89 28.69
C PRO A 56 32.19 12.21 27.50
N GLY A 57 31.46 12.21 26.37
CA GLY A 57 31.84 11.60 25.11
C GLY A 57 33.24 11.95 24.63
N ALA A 58 34.00 10.91 24.30
CA ALA A 58 35.26 11.00 23.61
C ALA A 58 35.06 11.66 22.24
N ALA A 59 35.83 12.73 21.98
CA ALA A 59 35.93 13.36 20.68
C ALA A 59 36.72 12.45 19.74
N ASP A 60 36.06 12.02 18.66
CA ASP A 60 36.66 11.31 17.53
C ASP A 60 37.55 12.29 16.73
N PRO A 61 38.89 12.10 16.64
CA PRO A 61 39.79 13.11 16.12
C PRO A 61 40.12 12.89 14.64
N LEU A 62 39.17 12.59 13.75
CA LEU A 62 39.45 12.46 12.30
C LEU A 62 38.32 12.93 11.37
N ARG A 63 37.70 14.07 11.66
CA ARG A 63 36.83 14.77 10.69
C ARG A 63 37.47 16.08 10.21
N PRO A 64 37.94 16.15 8.95
CA PRO A 64 38.40 17.40 8.35
C PRO A 64 37.30 18.47 8.37
N GLN A 65 37.63 19.62 8.95
CA GLN A 65 36.78 20.81 8.94
C GLN A 65 36.78 21.44 7.55
N HIS A 66 35.63 21.46 6.88
CA HIS A 66 35.43 22.26 5.67
C HIS A 66 34.43 23.39 5.95
N ILE A 67 35.01 24.53 6.34
CA ILE A 67 34.75 25.92 5.93
C ILE A 67 33.31 26.26 5.49
N ALA A 68 32.70 27.18 6.25
CA ALA A 68 31.41 27.83 6.03
C ALA A 68 31.41 28.80 4.81
N PRO A 69 30.25 29.35 4.41
CA PRO A 69 29.90 29.68 3.03
C PRO A 69 30.39 31.05 2.55
N SER A 70 30.90 31.11 1.33
CA SER A 70 31.15 32.37 0.62
C SER A 70 29.91 32.80 -0.18
N LYS A 71 29.25 33.85 0.32
CA LYS A 71 28.38 34.71 -0.48
C LYS A 71 29.20 35.31 -1.63
N SER A 72 28.80 35.08 -2.87
CA SER A 72 29.08 36.01 -3.96
C SER A 72 27.79 36.32 -4.72
N LYS A 73 27.50 37.62 -4.73
CA LYS A 73 26.40 38.29 -5.40
C LYS A 73 26.77 38.49 -6.87
N MET A 74 25.74 38.36 -7.71
CA MET A 74 25.51 39.11 -8.95
C MET A 74 26.44 38.85 -10.14
N LEU A 75 25.85 38.43 -11.26
CA LEU A 75 25.78 39.28 -12.45
C LEU A 75 24.54 38.94 -13.28
N LYS A 76 23.78 40.00 -13.52
CA LYS A 76 22.58 40.08 -14.33
C LYS A 76 23.05 40.47 -15.73
N THR A 77 22.97 39.57 -16.70
CA THR A 77 23.12 39.90 -18.12
C THR A 77 21.77 39.69 -18.80
N ALA A 78 21.08 40.80 -19.00
CA ALA A 78 20.03 40.92 -20.00
C ALA A 78 20.71 41.01 -21.37
N ALA A 79 20.37 40.11 -22.30
CA ALA A 79 20.43 40.40 -23.74
C ALA A 79 19.70 39.34 -24.56
N ALA A 80 18.73 39.83 -25.34
CA ALA A 80 18.39 39.39 -26.68
C ALA A 80 17.75 38.00 -26.87
N SER A 81 16.41 38.04 -26.84
CA SER A 81 15.51 37.45 -27.83
C SER A 81 16.20 36.96 -29.10
N ARG A 82 16.25 35.64 -29.29
CA ARG A 82 16.22 35.01 -30.61
C ARG A 82 15.10 33.97 -30.59
N LYS A 83 13.94 34.38 -31.10
CA LYS A 83 12.84 33.47 -31.45
C LYS A 83 13.33 32.52 -32.54
N ALA A 84 13.83 31.35 -32.15
CA ALA A 84 13.97 30.24 -33.07
C ALA A 84 12.57 29.64 -33.29
N LYS A 85 12.05 29.78 -34.51
CA LYS A 85 10.86 29.07 -34.98
C LYS A 85 11.22 27.59 -35.12
N THR A 86 11.07 26.84 -34.04
CA THR A 86 11.15 25.37 -34.10
C THR A 86 9.88 24.88 -34.79
N VAL A 87 10.04 24.30 -35.98
CA VAL A 87 9.00 23.53 -36.65
C VAL A 87 8.49 22.44 -35.70
N PRO A 88 7.18 22.18 -35.60
CA PRO A 88 6.69 21.09 -34.79
C PRO A 88 7.21 19.78 -35.39
N PHE A 89 8.17 19.16 -34.70
CA PHE A 89 8.53 17.76 -34.91
C PHE A 89 7.28 16.95 -34.60
N THR A 90 6.56 16.56 -35.64
CA THR A 90 5.51 15.56 -35.57
C THR A 90 6.22 14.20 -35.51
N PRO A 91 6.21 13.50 -34.37
CA PRO A 91 6.75 12.14 -34.35
C PRO A 91 5.90 11.32 -35.30
N ALA A 92 6.56 10.73 -36.30
CA ALA A 92 5.93 9.85 -37.27
C ALA A 92 5.18 8.74 -36.53
N THR A 93 3.86 8.73 -36.67
CA THR A 93 2.96 7.66 -36.26
C THR A 93 3.44 6.38 -36.91
N GLN A 94 4.16 5.54 -36.16
CA GLN A 94 4.39 4.16 -36.55
C GLN A 94 3.03 3.47 -36.71
N PRO A 95 2.82 2.65 -37.75
CA PRO A 95 1.62 1.86 -37.91
C PRO A 95 1.58 0.81 -36.80
N GLN A 96 0.98 1.17 -35.67
CA GLN A 96 0.68 0.24 -34.60
C GLN A 96 -0.42 -0.67 -35.15
N ILE A 97 -0.07 -1.92 -35.45
CA ILE A 97 -1.04 -3.02 -35.49
C ILE A 97 -1.91 -2.84 -34.24
N PRO A 98 -3.25 -2.81 -34.34
CA PRO A 98 -4.10 -2.49 -33.20
C PRO A 98 -3.99 -3.60 -32.16
N LEU A 99 -2.97 -3.51 -31.30
CA LEU A 99 -2.95 -4.19 -30.03
C LEU A 99 -4.06 -3.52 -29.24
N ASP A 100 -5.15 -4.25 -29.06
CA ASP A 100 -6.35 -3.77 -28.39
C ASP A 100 -5.92 -3.05 -27.10
N PRO A 101 -6.27 -1.76 -26.92
CA PRO A 101 -5.78 -0.99 -25.80
C PRO A 101 -6.11 -1.72 -24.50
N PRO A 102 -5.21 -1.68 -23.50
CA PRO A 102 -5.50 -2.30 -22.22
C PRO A 102 -6.82 -1.78 -21.66
N ARG A 103 -7.63 -2.68 -21.09
CA ARG A 103 -8.94 -2.36 -20.48
C ARG A 103 -8.84 -1.47 -19.24
N TYR A 104 -7.62 -1.15 -18.83
CA TYR A 104 -7.29 -0.32 -17.69
C TYR A 104 -6.15 0.63 -18.04
N HIS A 105 -6.04 1.70 -17.27
CA HIS A 105 -4.99 2.69 -17.38
C HIS A 105 -4.51 3.09 -15.98
N VAL A 106 -3.19 3.25 -15.79
CA VAL A 106 -2.60 3.67 -14.52
C VAL A 106 -2.08 5.10 -14.66
N GLY A 107 -2.75 6.06 -14.03
CA GLY A 107 -2.39 7.47 -14.10
C GLY A 107 -1.10 7.79 -13.34
N ARG A 108 -0.16 8.47 -13.98
CA ARG A 108 1.05 8.99 -13.32
C ARG A 108 0.74 9.99 -12.20
N SER A 109 1.59 10.04 -11.18
CA SER A 109 1.54 11.06 -10.12
C SER A 109 1.89 12.46 -10.66
N THR A 110 1.69 13.51 -9.87
CA THR A 110 2.07 14.89 -10.23
C THR A 110 3.54 14.99 -10.60
N ASN A 111 4.40 14.21 -9.93
CA ASN A 111 5.83 14.12 -10.22
C ASN A 111 6.15 13.18 -11.41
N LYS A 112 5.15 12.78 -12.19
CA LYS A 112 5.25 11.87 -13.35
C LYS A 112 5.76 10.46 -13.03
N ASN A 113 5.81 10.09 -11.75
CA ASN A 113 6.18 8.74 -11.30
C ASN A 113 4.97 7.79 -11.31
N LEU A 114 5.23 6.50 -11.50
CA LEU A 114 4.22 5.46 -11.34
C LEU A 114 3.71 5.42 -9.89
N PRO A 115 2.39 5.32 -9.68
CA PRO A 115 1.77 5.30 -8.35
C PRO A 115 1.85 3.91 -7.68
N VAL A 116 3.05 3.34 -7.59
CA VAL A 116 3.32 2.04 -6.95
C VAL A 116 4.02 2.27 -5.61
N TYR A 117 3.36 1.90 -4.53
CA TYR A 117 3.80 2.14 -3.16
C TYR A 117 3.97 0.83 -2.39
N GLN A 118 4.89 0.82 -1.42
CA GLN A 118 5.05 -0.28 -0.47
C GLN A 118 4.52 0.16 0.88
N ASP A 119 3.67 -0.67 1.47
CA ASP A 119 3.09 -0.49 2.78
C ASP A 119 3.56 -1.60 3.72
N TYR A 120 3.83 -1.22 4.97
CA TYR A 120 4.22 -2.13 6.03
C TYR A 120 3.14 -2.14 7.11
N LYS A 121 2.62 -3.32 7.43
CA LYS A 121 1.58 -3.52 8.45
C LYS A 121 2.03 -4.59 9.45
N ARG A 122 1.26 -4.77 10.53
CA ARG A 122 1.53 -5.78 11.59
C ARG A 122 2.96 -5.67 12.15
N GLY A 123 3.35 -4.45 12.54
CA GLY A 123 4.69 -4.18 13.09
C GLY A 123 5.85 -4.41 12.11
N GLY A 124 5.58 -4.33 10.80
CA GLY A 124 6.60 -4.52 9.76
C GLY A 124 6.63 -5.90 9.13
N ASN A 125 5.94 -6.90 9.68
CA ASN A 125 5.92 -8.26 9.14
C ASN A 125 5.07 -8.38 7.85
N LEU A 126 3.94 -7.66 7.77
CA LEU A 126 3.08 -7.71 6.60
C LEU A 126 3.49 -6.64 5.59
N HIS A 127 4.17 -7.09 4.54
CA HIS A 127 4.53 -6.27 3.40
C HIS A 127 3.45 -6.31 2.33
N LEU A 128 3.05 -5.14 1.84
CA LEU A 128 2.08 -5.00 0.76
C LEU A 128 2.64 -4.03 -0.28
N THR A 129 2.33 -4.28 -1.54
CA THR A 129 2.59 -3.34 -2.63
C THR A 129 1.25 -2.92 -3.22
N SER A 130 0.95 -1.61 -3.23
CA SER A 130 -0.31 -1.07 -3.73
C SER A 130 -0.10 -0.25 -5.01
N VAL A 131 -0.95 -0.50 -6.00
CA VAL A 131 -1.00 0.26 -7.26
C VAL A 131 -2.23 1.16 -7.23
N ARG A 132 -2.03 2.48 -7.27
CA ARG A 132 -3.09 3.49 -7.13
C ARG A 132 -3.37 4.19 -8.46
N LYS A 133 -4.37 5.09 -8.47
CA LYS A 133 -4.75 5.91 -9.63
C LYS A 133 -5.07 5.08 -10.88
N ILE A 134 -5.74 3.95 -10.69
CA ILE A 134 -6.18 3.10 -11.79
C ILE A 134 -7.52 3.62 -12.32
N SER A 135 -7.70 3.58 -13.64
CA SER A 135 -8.94 3.91 -14.33
C SER A 135 -9.31 2.75 -15.24
N GLY A 136 -10.61 2.45 -15.37
CA GLY A 136 -11.08 1.29 -16.13
C GLY A 136 -11.20 0.02 -15.28
N ASP A 137 -10.92 -1.14 -15.87
CA ASP A 137 -11.17 -2.44 -15.25
C ASP A 137 -10.04 -2.89 -14.29
N LEU A 138 -10.34 -2.91 -12.99
CA LEU A 138 -9.41 -3.35 -11.95
C LEU A 138 -9.13 -4.87 -12.00
N HIS A 139 -10.09 -5.66 -12.46
CA HIS A 139 -9.94 -7.12 -12.52
C HIS A 139 -8.93 -7.52 -13.59
N ALA A 140 -8.95 -6.85 -14.74
CA ALA A 140 -7.96 -7.06 -15.79
C ALA A 140 -6.52 -6.83 -15.28
N LEU A 141 -6.28 -5.72 -14.56
CA LEU A 141 -4.95 -5.47 -13.99
C LEU A 141 -4.57 -6.52 -12.92
N ARG A 142 -5.52 -6.92 -12.07
CA ARG A 142 -5.28 -7.97 -11.06
C ARG A 142 -4.82 -9.27 -11.73
N ASP A 143 -5.53 -9.70 -12.77
CA ASP A 143 -5.29 -10.97 -13.45
C ASP A 143 -3.96 -10.95 -14.21
N GLU A 144 -3.61 -9.82 -14.84
CA GLU A 144 -2.30 -9.64 -15.47
C GLU A 144 -1.15 -9.63 -14.46
N LEU A 145 -1.29 -8.91 -13.34
CA LEU A 145 -0.29 -8.91 -12.27
C LEU A 145 -0.13 -10.29 -11.63
N ARG A 146 -1.23 -11.04 -11.50
CA ARG A 146 -1.21 -12.41 -10.99
C ARG A 146 -0.37 -13.31 -11.91
N THR A 147 -0.59 -13.23 -13.21
CA THR A 147 0.17 -13.98 -14.22
C THR A 147 1.63 -13.55 -14.26
N TYR A 148 1.91 -12.25 -14.26
CA TYR A 148 3.26 -11.70 -14.32
C TYR A 148 4.12 -12.10 -13.10
N LEU A 149 3.56 -12.02 -11.90
CA LEU A 149 4.25 -12.37 -10.64
C LEU A 149 4.14 -13.87 -10.29
N SER A 150 3.38 -14.66 -11.06
CA SER A 150 3.07 -16.08 -10.78
C SER A 150 2.49 -16.30 -9.38
N LYS A 151 1.57 -15.42 -8.95
CA LYS A 151 0.99 -15.41 -7.60
C LYS A 151 -0.37 -16.10 -7.54
N LYS A 152 -0.80 -16.44 -6.32
CA LYS A 152 -2.17 -16.94 -6.08
C LYS A 152 -3.16 -15.78 -6.09
N GLU A 153 -4.40 -16.09 -6.43
CA GLU A 153 -5.52 -15.14 -6.41
C GLU A 153 -5.71 -14.48 -5.03
N SER A 154 -5.48 -15.24 -3.95
CA SER A 154 -5.59 -14.73 -2.58
C SER A 154 -4.52 -13.71 -2.19
N GLU A 155 -3.42 -13.62 -2.96
CA GLU A 155 -2.32 -12.69 -2.70
C GLU A 155 -2.51 -11.35 -3.41
N VAL A 156 -3.39 -11.28 -4.42
CA VAL A 156 -3.71 -10.05 -5.15
C VAL A 156 -5.16 -9.69 -4.89
N THR A 157 -5.39 -8.68 -4.06
CA THR A 157 -6.73 -8.24 -3.67
C THR A 157 -7.05 -6.88 -4.29
N ILE A 158 -8.30 -6.69 -4.70
CA ILE A 158 -8.80 -5.40 -5.19
C ILE A 158 -9.50 -4.68 -4.04
N ASN A 159 -9.18 -3.40 -3.85
CA ASN A 159 -10.00 -2.51 -3.05
C ASN A 159 -10.91 -1.71 -3.99
N SER A 160 -12.18 -2.11 -4.09
CA SER A 160 -13.17 -1.48 -4.97
C SER A 160 -13.53 -0.06 -4.53
N LEU A 161 -13.49 0.23 -3.23
CA LEU A 161 -13.82 1.55 -2.69
C LEU A 161 -12.79 2.61 -3.12
N THR A 162 -11.50 2.28 -3.03
CA THR A 162 -10.40 3.21 -3.38
C THR A 162 -9.82 2.98 -4.77
N GLN A 163 -10.34 2.00 -5.51
CA GLN A 163 -9.92 1.61 -6.86
C GLN A 163 -8.41 1.37 -6.96
N GLN A 164 -7.87 0.58 -6.03
CA GLN A 164 -6.45 0.21 -6.02
C GLN A 164 -6.28 -1.30 -5.93
N VAL A 165 -5.24 -1.82 -6.57
CA VAL A 165 -4.85 -3.24 -6.50
C VAL A 165 -3.75 -3.38 -5.45
N VAL A 166 -3.93 -4.33 -4.53
CA VAL A 166 -2.99 -4.61 -3.43
C VAL A 166 -2.42 -6.01 -3.62
N VAL A 167 -1.10 -6.10 -3.76
CA VAL A 167 -0.34 -7.34 -3.87
C VAL A 167 0.36 -7.59 -2.55
N LYS A 168 0.28 -8.81 -2.01
CA LYS A 168 1.06 -9.20 -0.84
C LYS A 168 2.53 -9.43 -1.22
N GLY A 169 3.44 -8.87 -0.42
CA GLY A 169 4.88 -8.98 -0.62
C GLY A 169 5.53 -7.71 -1.18
N HIS A 170 6.83 -7.81 -1.42
CA HIS A 170 7.67 -6.74 -1.96
C HIS A 170 7.82 -6.89 -3.46
N HIS A 171 6.97 -6.20 -4.23
CA HIS A 171 6.94 -6.35 -5.70
C HIS A 171 6.98 -4.99 -6.42
N ARG A 172 7.45 -3.93 -5.74
CA ARG A 172 7.45 -2.56 -6.30
C ARG A 172 8.24 -2.45 -7.59
N GLU A 173 9.41 -3.08 -7.66
CA GLU A 173 10.29 -3.00 -8.81
C GLU A 173 9.74 -3.80 -10.00
N GLU A 174 9.29 -5.02 -9.74
CA GLU A 174 8.66 -5.90 -10.72
C GLU A 174 7.41 -5.25 -11.33
N ILE A 175 6.53 -4.69 -10.50
CA ILE A 175 5.31 -4.01 -10.96
C ILE A 175 5.65 -2.72 -11.71
N ASN A 176 6.66 -1.97 -11.27
CA ASN A 176 7.11 -0.79 -12.01
C ASN A 176 7.66 -1.16 -13.39
N ALA A 177 8.44 -2.25 -13.50
CA ALA A 177 8.95 -2.73 -14.78
C ALA A 177 7.81 -3.16 -15.71
N PHE A 178 6.83 -3.91 -15.18
CA PHE A 178 5.64 -4.32 -15.91
C PHE A 178 4.84 -3.13 -16.46
N LEU A 179 4.52 -2.15 -15.62
CA LEU A 179 3.74 -0.98 -16.04
C LEU A 179 4.50 -0.12 -17.04
N LYS A 180 5.83 0.02 -16.90
CA LYS A 180 6.67 0.70 -17.90
C LYS A 180 6.67 -0.03 -19.23
N ALA A 181 6.78 -1.36 -19.24
CA ALA A 181 6.76 -2.16 -20.45
C ALA A 181 5.41 -2.05 -21.18
N ARG A 182 4.31 -1.87 -20.43
CA ARG A 182 2.97 -1.64 -20.98
C ARG A 182 2.76 -0.21 -21.52
N GLY A 183 3.71 0.70 -21.28
CA GLY A 183 3.62 2.10 -21.73
C GLY A 183 2.81 3.02 -20.82
N MET A 184 2.57 2.62 -19.56
CA MET A 184 1.92 3.45 -18.54
C MET A 184 2.90 4.43 -17.91
#